data_AF-A0A0D7EH00-F1
#
_entry.id   AF-A0A0D7EH00-F1
#
_cell.length_a   1.000
_cell.length_b   1.000
_cell.length_c   1.000
_cell.angle_alpha   90.00
_cell.angle_beta   90.00
_cell.angle_gamma   90.00
#
_symmetry.space_group_name_H-M   'P 1'
#
loop_
_entity.id
_entity.type
_entity.pdbx_description
1 polymer ?
#
loop_
_entity_poly.entity_id
_entity_poly.type
_entity_poly.pdbx_seq_one_letter_code
_entity_poly.pdbx_strand_id
1 'polypeptide(L)'
;MATAAKVGTNYTGVQMSPKDTKRLLDAVNDIHPDVPGDERGMLVERAERSEEADRIGSVPVPGSAKGMLKTSFDMMKGKSPEVFIDKLGERLAFERNGVRLYEAMIAKARNLDSGNDLVGVLQHIRDEEFEHMMLVHAAMEKLGADPTAQTPSADVAGVMAMGIMQVLTDPRTNVAQCMNALLTAELADNAAWELLIELAQAAGHPNIADSFVHAKTQEDDHLVKIKTLMRRDLIMQTK
;
A
#
# COMPACT_ATOMS: atom_id res chain seq x y z
N MET A 1 2.85 22.46 -15.23
CA MET A 1 3.88 21.68 -14.51
C MET A 1 3.63 21.83 -13.01
N ALA A 2 3.18 20.78 -12.32
CA ALA A 2 3.27 20.74 -10.86
C ALA A 2 4.73 21.05 -10.49
N THR A 3 4.93 21.99 -9.57
CA THR A 3 6.22 22.66 -9.44
C THR A 3 7.27 21.72 -8.87
N ALA A 4 8.45 21.66 -9.49
CA ALA A 4 9.66 21.15 -8.83
C ALA A 4 9.91 21.91 -7.52
N ALA A 5 10.77 21.37 -6.64
CA ALA A 5 11.16 22.07 -5.41
C ALA A 5 11.85 23.40 -5.75
N LYS A 6 11.10 24.50 -5.70
CA LYS A 6 11.61 25.85 -5.92
C LYS A 6 11.93 26.49 -4.58
N VAL A 7 13.04 27.22 -4.52
CA VAL A 7 13.29 28.15 -3.42
C VAL A 7 12.16 29.17 -3.40
N GLY A 8 11.53 29.34 -2.24
CA GLY A 8 10.38 30.20 -2.08
C GLY A 8 10.06 30.47 -0.62
N THR A 9 9.02 31.25 -0.38
CA THR A 9 8.56 31.60 0.96
C THR A 9 7.87 30.40 1.61
N ASN A 10 8.66 29.51 2.20
CA ASN A 10 8.16 28.46 3.07
C ASN A 10 7.67 29.09 4.38
N TYR A 11 6.41 28.85 4.74
CA TYR A 11 5.81 29.32 6.00
C TYR A 11 6.24 28.48 7.21
N THR A 12 7.06 27.45 6.99
CA THR A 12 7.67 26.60 8.00
C THR A 12 9.18 26.81 8.05
N GLY A 13 9.79 26.61 9.21
CA GLY A 13 11.22 26.83 9.46
C GLY A 13 11.49 28.11 10.25
N VAL A 14 12.01 27.97 11.47
CA VAL A 14 12.26 29.09 12.42
C VAL A 14 13.19 30.17 11.87
N GLN A 15 14.08 29.80 10.93
CA GLN A 15 15.00 30.73 10.29
C GLN A 15 14.30 31.82 9.46
N MET A 16 13.06 31.56 9.02
CA MET A 16 12.27 32.54 8.26
C MET A 16 11.55 33.55 9.16
N SER A 17 11.45 33.32 10.48
CA SER A 17 10.96 34.31 11.45
C SER A 17 11.75 34.31 12.77
N PRO A 18 12.95 34.91 12.78
CA PRO A 18 13.81 34.93 13.97
C PRO A 18 13.20 35.73 15.14
N LYS A 19 12.39 36.76 14.86
CA LYS A 19 11.73 37.56 15.89
C LYS A 19 10.63 36.79 16.61
N ASP A 20 9.78 36.08 15.86
CA ASP A 20 8.72 35.26 16.47
C ASP A 20 9.33 34.06 17.19
N THR A 21 10.39 33.47 16.64
CA THR A 21 11.15 32.40 17.31
C THR A 21 11.70 32.88 18.65
N LYS A 22 12.32 34.07 18.70
CA LYS A 22 12.80 34.64 19.96
C LYS A 22 11.67 34.81 20.96
N ARG A 23 10.54 35.38 20.54
CA ARG A 23 9.36 35.53 21.40
C ARG A 23 8.82 34.20 21.93
N LEU A 24 8.79 33.15 21.10
CA LEU A 24 8.37 31.82 21.51
C LEU A 24 9.33 31.23 22.54
N LEU A 25 10.64 31.37 22.35
CA LEU A 25 11.65 30.92 23.32
C LEU A 25 11.55 31.68 24.65
N ASP A 26 11.38 33.00 24.60
CA ASP A 26 11.16 33.82 25.79
C ASP A 26 9.87 33.37 26.51
N ALA A 27 8.78 33.13 25.78
CA ALA A 27 7.52 32.64 26.34
C ALA A 27 7.63 31.24 26.95
N VAL A 28 8.42 30.32 26.40
CA VAL A 28 8.63 28.98 26.98
C VAL A 28 9.34 29.06 28.34
N ASN A 29 10.20 30.07 28.55
CA ASN A 29 10.87 30.29 29.83
C ASN A 29 9.92 30.89 30.88
N ASP A 30 8.92 31.65 30.47
CA ASP A 30 7.99 32.35 31.37
C ASP A 30 6.66 31.59 31.58
N ILE A 31 6.24 30.81 30.59
CA ILE A 31 4.97 30.08 30.53
C ILE A 31 5.29 28.58 30.52
N HIS A 32 5.34 28.02 31.71
CA HIS A 32 5.49 26.58 31.88
C HIS A 32 4.13 25.88 31.74
N PRO A 33 4.10 24.62 31.26
CA PRO A 33 2.90 23.80 31.33
C PRO A 33 2.39 23.74 32.77
N ASP A 34 1.11 24.01 32.96
CA ASP A 34 0.41 23.86 34.24
C ASP A 34 0.20 22.38 34.60
N VAL A 35 0.27 21.49 33.61
CA VAL A 35 0.30 20.03 33.77
C VAL A 35 1.55 19.47 33.09
N PRO A 36 2.41 18.72 33.80
CA PRO A 36 3.50 17.97 33.17
C PRO A 36 2.91 16.93 32.21
N GLY A 37 3.06 17.14 30.90
CA GLY A 37 2.71 16.15 29.90
C GLY A 37 3.81 15.11 29.75
N ASP A 38 3.45 13.82 29.72
CA ASP A 38 4.32 12.72 29.32
C ASP A 38 3.60 11.80 28.32
N GLU A 39 4.28 10.78 27.81
CA GLU A 39 3.69 9.81 26.89
C GLU A 39 2.59 8.93 27.51
N ARG A 40 2.37 8.98 28.84
CA ARG A 40 1.48 8.03 29.53
C ARG A 40 0.02 8.28 29.22
N GLY A 41 -0.41 9.54 29.10
CA GLY A 41 -1.80 9.85 28.75
C GLY A 41 -2.19 9.27 27.38
N MET A 42 -1.31 9.40 26.38
CA MET A 42 -1.53 8.79 25.06
C MET A 42 -1.48 7.26 25.11
N LEU A 43 -0.65 6.68 25.99
CA LEU A 43 -0.58 5.24 26.18
C LEU A 43 -1.87 4.69 26.79
N VAL A 44 -2.41 5.33 27.84
CA VAL A 44 -3.66 4.95 28.48
C VAL A 44 -4.81 4.99 27.48
N GLU A 45 -4.97 6.09 26.76
CA GLU A 45 -6.03 6.23 25.75
C GLU A 45 -5.90 5.15 24.66
N ARG A 46 -4.69 4.86 24.16
CA ARG A 46 -4.47 3.80 23.17
C ARG A 46 -4.80 2.42 23.73
N ALA A 47 -4.51 2.16 25.00
CA ALA A 47 -4.83 0.90 25.65
C ALA A 47 -6.36 0.72 25.78
N GLU A 48 -7.05 1.74 26.30
CA GLU A 48 -8.52 1.73 26.44
C GLU A 48 -9.20 1.51 25.08
N ARG A 49 -8.80 2.26 24.04
CA ARG A 49 -9.37 2.07 22.69
C ARG A 49 -9.02 0.71 22.09
N SER A 50 -7.88 0.11 22.44
CA SER A 50 -7.54 -1.24 21.97
C SER A 50 -8.39 -2.31 22.65
N GLU A 51 -8.75 -2.11 23.93
CA GLU A 51 -9.63 -3.03 24.68
C GLU A 51 -11.09 -2.94 24.21
N GLU A 52 -11.53 -1.75 23.82
CA GLU A 52 -12.88 -1.50 23.30
C GLU A 52 -13.05 -1.88 21.82
N ALA A 53 -11.96 -2.03 21.08
CA ALA A 53 -12.02 -2.24 19.64
C ALA A 53 -12.56 -3.62 19.26
N ASP A 54 -13.56 -3.63 18.39
CA ASP A 54 -13.98 -4.84 17.70
C ASP A 54 -12.91 -5.29 16.68
N ARG A 55 -12.97 -6.57 16.31
CA ARG A 55 -12.16 -7.08 15.18
C ARG A 55 -12.53 -6.35 13.89
N ILE A 56 -11.54 -6.09 13.04
CA ILE A 56 -11.72 -5.47 11.71
C ILE A 56 -12.75 -6.26 10.87
N GLY A 57 -12.67 -7.59 10.91
CA GLY A 57 -13.61 -8.45 10.21
C GLY A 57 -13.31 -9.93 10.43
N SER A 58 -13.74 -10.76 9.47
CA SER A 58 -13.39 -12.19 9.43
C SER A 58 -13.39 -12.72 8.01
N VAL A 59 -12.58 -13.73 7.74
CA VAL A 59 -12.69 -14.52 6.50
C VAL A 59 -14.04 -15.25 6.50
N PRO A 60 -14.85 -15.14 5.43
CA PRO A 60 -16.14 -15.82 5.37
C PRO A 60 -15.95 -17.33 5.29
N VAL A 61 -16.92 -18.07 5.82
CA VAL A 61 -17.02 -19.52 5.60
C VAL A 61 -17.14 -19.80 4.10
N PRO A 62 -16.46 -20.83 3.57
CA PRO A 62 -16.55 -21.17 2.16
C PRO A 62 -18.00 -21.37 1.72
N GLY A 63 -18.40 -20.72 0.62
CA GLY A 63 -19.77 -20.79 0.10
C GLY A 63 -20.16 -22.13 -0.52
N SER A 64 -19.19 -23.04 -0.73
CA SER A 64 -19.42 -24.38 -1.28
C SER A 64 -19.41 -25.46 -0.21
N ALA A 65 -20.29 -26.46 -0.32
CA ALA A 65 -20.34 -27.61 0.59
C ALA A 65 -19.00 -28.37 0.65
N LYS A 66 -18.30 -28.49 -0.49
CA LYS A 66 -16.96 -29.08 -0.57
C LYS A 66 -15.91 -28.25 0.18
N GLY A 67 -15.96 -26.92 0.06
CA GLY A 67 -15.07 -26.00 0.77
C GLY A 67 -15.27 -26.08 2.28
N MET A 68 -16.53 -26.07 2.73
CA MET A 68 -16.89 -26.15 4.15
C MET A 68 -16.38 -27.43 4.82
N LEU A 69 -16.55 -28.59 4.16
CA LEU A 69 -16.03 -29.88 4.65
C LEU A 69 -14.52 -29.90 4.74
N LYS A 70 -13.82 -29.39 3.72
CA LYS A 70 -12.35 -29.34 3.69
C LYS A 70 -11.79 -28.43 4.79
N THR A 71 -12.31 -27.20 4.91
CA THR A 71 -11.89 -26.25 5.94
C THR A 71 -12.07 -26.82 7.34
N SER A 72 -13.23 -27.42 7.63
CA SER A 72 -13.50 -28.04 8.93
C SER A 72 -12.51 -29.17 9.24
N PHE A 73 -12.16 -29.98 8.24
CA PHE A 73 -11.18 -31.06 8.39
C PHE A 73 -9.75 -30.55 8.61
N ASP A 74 -9.33 -29.52 7.89
CA ASP A 74 -8.02 -28.90 8.07
C ASP A 74 -7.90 -28.24 9.46
N MET A 75 -8.95 -27.55 9.92
CA MET A 75 -9.01 -27.00 11.28
C MET A 75 -8.95 -28.09 12.36
N MET A 76 -9.63 -29.23 12.16
CA MET A 76 -9.55 -30.37 13.07
C MET A 76 -8.13 -30.96 13.16
N LYS A 77 -7.31 -30.77 12.13
CA LYS A 77 -5.88 -31.12 12.13
C LYS A 77 -4.96 -30.04 12.71
N GLY A 78 -5.54 -28.97 13.29
CA GLY A 78 -4.79 -27.85 13.87
C GLY A 78 -4.19 -26.90 12.83
N LYS A 79 -4.66 -26.93 11.57
CA LYS A 79 -4.27 -25.94 10.56
C LYS A 79 -5.17 -24.71 10.63
N SER A 80 -4.64 -23.58 10.18
CA SER A 80 -5.37 -22.30 10.07
C SER A 80 -5.52 -21.87 8.62
N PRO A 81 -6.40 -22.53 7.82
CA PRO A 81 -6.61 -22.19 6.41
C PRO A 81 -7.04 -20.72 6.22
N GLU A 82 -7.71 -20.12 7.20
CA GLU A 82 -8.13 -18.73 7.22
C GLU A 82 -6.96 -17.75 7.08
N VAL A 83 -5.76 -18.07 7.57
CA VAL A 83 -4.59 -17.18 7.45
C VAL A 83 -4.18 -17.00 5.99
N PHE A 84 -4.12 -18.11 5.25
CA PHE A 84 -3.76 -18.06 3.83
C PHE A 84 -4.86 -17.40 3.00
N ILE A 85 -6.13 -17.68 3.30
CA ILE A 85 -7.25 -17.01 2.61
C ILE A 85 -7.28 -15.51 2.90
N ASP A 86 -7.02 -15.09 4.13
CA ASP A 86 -6.94 -13.66 4.47
C ASP A 86 -5.82 -12.94 3.70
N LYS A 87 -4.64 -13.58 3.56
CA LYS A 87 -3.54 -13.03 2.76
C LYS A 87 -3.81 -13.02 1.26
N LEU A 88 -4.56 -13.99 0.73
CA LEU A 88 -5.06 -13.91 -0.65
C LEU A 88 -6.06 -12.76 -0.83
N GLY A 89 -6.95 -12.54 0.15
CA GLY A 89 -7.86 -11.39 0.18
C GLY A 89 -7.10 -10.06 0.21
N GLU A 90 -6.06 -9.96 1.05
CA GLU A 90 -5.14 -8.82 1.08
C GLU A 90 -4.53 -8.56 -0.30
N ARG A 91 -3.96 -9.59 -0.92
CA ARG A 91 -3.32 -9.47 -2.22
C ARG A 91 -4.31 -9.02 -3.27
N LEU A 92 -5.48 -9.67 -3.36
CA LEU A 92 -6.50 -9.29 -4.34
C LEU A 92 -6.97 -7.84 -4.20
N ALA A 93 -7.14 -7.36 -2.97
CA ALA A 93 -7.49 -5.97 -2.72
C ALA A 93 -6.35 -5.01 -3.09
N PHE A 94 -5.10 -5.40 -2.83
CA PHE A 94 -3.94 -4.62 -3.22
C PHE A 94 -3.81 -4.49 -4.74
N GLU A 95 -3.84 -5.59 -5.50
CA GLU A 95 -3.74 -5.57 -6.97
C GLU A 95 -4.86 -4.71 -7.59
N ARG A 96 -6.08 -4.83 -7.05
CA ARG A 96 -7.21 -3.99 -7.47
C ARG A 96 -6.93 -2.50 -7.25
N ASN A 97 -6.30 -2.16 -6.12
CA ASN A 97 -5.87 -0.79 -5.86
C ASN A 97 -4.69 -0.40 -6.76
N GLY A 98 -3.72 -1.29 -7.02
CA GLY A 98 -2.60 -1.10 -7.94
C GLY A 98 -3.04 -0.62 -9.31
N VAL A 99 -4.01 -1.32 -9.92
CA VAL A 99 -4.66 -0.90 -11.18
C VAL A 99 -5.17 0.55 -11.10
N ARG A 100 -5.87 0.92 -10.00
CA ARG A 100 -6.42 2.27 -9.82
C ARG A 100 -5.34 3.32 -9.58
N LEU A 101 -4.28 2.97 -8.85
CA LEU A 101 -3.13 3.84 -8.62
C LEU A 101 -2.44 4.16 -9.95
N TYR A 102 -2.19 3.15 -10.78
CA TYR A 102 -1.60 3.35 -12.09
C TYR A 102 -2.50 4.14 -13.04
N GLU A 103 -3.82 3.91 -13.03
CA GLU A 103 -4.77 4.75 -13.79
C GLU A 103 -4.69 6.23 -13.37
N ALA A 104 -4.65 6.51 -12.07
CA ALA A 104 -4.51 7.87 -11.54
C ALA A 104 -3.17 8.50 -11.98
N MET A 105 -2.08 7.73 -11.92
CA MET A 105 -0.77 8.21 -12.35
C MET A 105 -0.71 8.45 -13.87
N ILE A 106 -1.30 7.58 -14.69
CA ILE A 106 -1.42 7.77 -16.14
C ILE A 106 -2.18 9.06 -16.46
N ALA A 107 -3.31 9.30 -15.79
CA ALA A 107 -4.08 10.53 -15.98
C ALA A 107 -3.26 11.77 -15.63
N LYS A 108 -2.51 11.74 -14.52
CA LYS A 108 -1.61 12.83 -14.11
C LYS A 108 -0.46 13.02 -15.12
N ALA A 109 0.21 11.95 -15.54
CA ALA A 109 1.33 12.01 -16.48
C ALA A 109 0.91 12.61 -17.83
N ARG A 110 -0.30 12.27 -18.31
CA ARG A 110 -0.89 12.88 -19.51
C ARG A 110 -1.18 14.37 -19.31
N ASN A 111 -1.78 14.75 -18.19
CA ASN A 111 -2.09 16.15 -17.90
C ASN A 111 -0.83 17.02 -17.72
N LEU A 112 0.27 16.43 -17.26
CA LEU A 112 1.56 17.11 -17.11
C LEU A 112 2.43 17.06 -18.38
N ASP A 113 1.93 16.46 -19.48
CA ASP A 113 2.68 16.26 -20.73
C ASP A 113 4.06 15.62 -20.53
N SER A 114 4.09 14.56 -19.71
CA SER A 114 5.34 13.92 -19.28
C SER A 114 5.95 12.94 -20.30
N GLY A 115 5.46 12.96 -21.55
CA GLY A 115 5.94 12.15 -22.67
C GLY A 115 5.25 10.78 -22.82
N ASN A 116 5.11 10.35 -24.08
CA ASN A 116 4.43 9.10 -24.43
C ASN A 116 5.15 7.85 -23.89
N ASP A 117 6.49 7.86 -23.82
CA ASP A 117 7.26 6.72 -23.31
C ASP A 117 6.92 6.42 -21.85
N LEU A 118 6.79 7.46 -21.02
CA LEU A 118 6.41 7.29 -19.62
C LEU A 118 5.00 6.69 -19.50
N VAL A 119 4.06 7.26 -20.26
CA VAL A 119 2.66 6.77 -20.27
C VAL A 119 2.61 5.31 -20.72
N GLY A 120 3.40 4.92 -21.72
CA GLY A 120 3.48 3.54 -22.20
C GLY A 120 3.98 2.57 -21.13
N VAL A 121 5.03 2.94 -20.39
CA VAL A 121 5.52 2.11 -19.27
C VAL A 121 4.46 1.97 -18.18
N LEU A 122 3.78 3.06 -17.81
CA LEU A 122 2.74 3.01 -16.77
C LEU A 122 1.53 2.18 -17.20
N GLN A 123 1.15 2.23 -18.48
CA GLN A 123 0.07 1.40 -19.02
C GLN A 123 0.43 -0.08 -19.01
N HIS A 124 1.67 -0.40 -19.36
CA HIS A 124 2.16 -1.77 -19.34
C HIS A 124 2.10 -2.34 -17.92
N ILE A 125 2.61 -1.63 -16.92
CA ILE A 125 2.55 -2.07 -15.52
C ILE A 125 1.09 -2.25 -15.08
N ARG A 126 0.22 -1.26 -15.32
CA ARG A 126 -1.22 -1.36 -15.00
C ARG A 126 -1.87 -2.62 -15.57
N ASP A 127 -1.48 -3.03 -16.78
CA ASP A 127 -2.05 -4.20 -17.43
C ASP A 127 -1.54 -5.50 -16.75
N GLU A 128 -0.27 -5.53 -16.33
CA GLU A 128 0.31 -6.63 -15.53
C GLU A 128 -0.35 -6.74 -14.14
N GLU A 129 -0.58 -5.61 -13.45
CA GLU A 129 -1.32 -5.55 -12.17
C GLU A 129 -2.75 -6.13 -12.29
N PHE A 130 -3.40 -5.89 -13.43
CA PHE A 130 -4.71 -6.48 -13.70
C PHE A 130 -4.61 -8.00 -13.89
N GLU A 131 -3.57 -8.49 -14.57
CA GLU A 131 -3.31 -9.93 -14.70
C GLU A 131 -3.06 -10.57 -13.33
N HIS A 132 -2.29 -9.90 -12.47
CA HIS A 132 -2.00 -10.32 -11.09
C HIS A 132 -3.26 -10.39 -10.24
N MET A 133 -4.13 -9.38 -10.33
CA MET A 133 -5.45 -9.40 -9.68
C MET A 133 -6.25 -10.65 -10.09
N MET A 134 -6.27 -10.97 -11.39
CA MET A 134 -7.00 -12.13 -11.91
C MET A 134 -6.37 -13.46 -11.49
N LEU A 135 -5.04 -13.51 -11.34
CA LEU A 135 -4.32 -14.67 -10.84
C LEU A 135 -4.72 -15.00 -9.39
N VAL A 136 -4.78 -13.99 -8.52
CA VAL A 136 -5.20 -14.17 -7.12
C VAL A 136 -6.70 -14.53 -7.05
N HIS A 137 -7.54 -13.89 -7.87
CA HIS A 137 -8.96 -14.23 -7.95
C HIS A 137 -9.17 -15.72 -8.25
N ALA A 138 -8.49 -16.22 -9.30
CA ALA A 138 -8.58 -17.64 -9.69
C ALA A 138 -8.05 -18.58 -8.58
N ALA A 139 -7.00 -18.18 -7.87
CA ALA A 139 -6.48 -18.94 -6.73
C ALA A 139 -7.51 -19.04 -5.60
N MET A 140 -8.20 -17.95 -5.25
CA MET A 140 -9.25 -17.95 -4.24
C MET A 140 -10.43 -18.85 -4.63
N GLU A 141 -10.92 -18.77 -5.88
CA GLU A 141 -11.99 -19.63 -6.37
C GLU A 141 -11.62 -21.12 -6.32
N LYS A 142 -10.38 -21.46 -6.70
CA LYS A 142 -9.87 -22.83 -6.66
C LYS A 142 -9.84 -23.41 -5.24
N LEU A 143 -9.64 -22.55 -4.23
CA LEU A 143 -9.69 -22.91 -2.82
C LEU A 143 -11.12 -22.94 -2.25
N GLY A 144 -12.11 -22.52 -3.04
CA GLY A 144 -13.51 -22.40 -2.63
C GLY A 144 -13.79 -21.18 -1.77
N ALA A 145 -12.88 -20.21 -1.74
CA ALA A 145 -13.07 -18.92 -1.10
C ALA A 145 -13.82 -17.95 -2.03
N ASP A 146 -14.40 -16.91 -1.45
CA ASP A 146 -15.10 -15.85 -2.17
C ASP A 146 -14.14 -14.69 -2.47
N PRO A 147 -13.75 -14.45 -3.74
CA PRO A 147 -12.85 -13.35 -4.11
C PRO A 147 -13.50 -11.96 -4.01
N THR A 148 -14.81 -11.89 -3.76
CA THR A 148 -15.52 -10.61 -3.53
C THR A 148 -15.52 -10.19 -2.07
N ALA A 149 -15.14 -11.09 -1.16
CA ALA A 149 -15.12 -10.81 0.26
C ALA A 149 -14.04 -9.79 0.65
N GLN A 150 -14.42 -8.83 1.49
CA GLN A 150 -13.47 -7.98 2.20
C GLN A 150 -13.00 -8.71 3.46
N THR A 151 -11.83 -9.34 3.39
CA THR A 151 -11.19 -9.97 4.56
C THR A 151 -10.53 -8.91 5.45
N PRO A 152 -10.18 -9.22 6.71
CA PRO A 152 -9.50 -8.27 7.60
C PRO A 152 -8.26 -7.62 6.97
N SER A 153 -7.38 -8.42 6.36
CA SER A 153 -6.18 -7.90 5.74
C SER A 153 -6.48 -7.13 4.44
N ALA A 154 -7.53 -7.52 3.69
CA ALA A 154 -8.01 -6.75 2.53
C ALA A 154 -8.47 -5.33 2.90
N ASP A 155 -9.16 -5.18 4.04
CA ASP A 155 -9.57 -3.88 4.55
C ASP A 155 -8.35 -3.00 4.88
N VAL A 156 -7.41 -3.54 5.66
CA VAL A 156 -6.17 -2.83 6.02
C VAL A 156 -5.36 -2.43 4.78
N ALA A 157 -5.25 -3.31 3.77
CA ALA A 157 -4.60 -2.97 2.50
C ALA A 157 -5.28 -1.79 1.79
N GLY A 158 -6.61 -1.74 1.81
CA GLY A 158 -7.37 -0.60 1.31
C GLY A 158 -7.03 0.69 2.06
N VAL A 159 -6.97 0.64 3.39
CA VAL A 159 -6.60 1.79 4.23
C VAL A 159 -5.20 2.30 3.92
N MET A 160 -4.22 1.40 3.79
CA MET A 160 -2.84 1.77 3.43
C MET A 160 -2.77 2.44 2.05
N ALA A 161 -3.50 1.91 1.06
CA ALA A 161 -3.51 2.45 -0.29
C ALA A 161 -4.11 3.87 -0.39
N MET A 162 -4.98 4.26 0.56
CA MET A 162 -5.59 5.60 0.55
C MET A 162 -4.56 6.72 0.57
N GLY A 163 -3.48 6.60 1.36
CA GLY A 163 -2.43 7.61 1.42
C GLY A 163 -1.70 7.79 0.10
N ILE A 164 -1.45 6.69 -0.62
CA ILE A 164 -0.81 6.71 -1.94
C ILE A 164 -1.75 7.38 -2.95
N MET A 165 -3.03 6.99 -2.96
CA MET A 165 -4.03 7.57 -3.84
C MET A 165 -4.17 9.09 -3.63
N GLN A 166 -4.13 9.56 -2.38
CA GLN A 166 -4.15 10.99 -2.07
C GLN A 166 -2.96 11.73 -2.71
N VAL A 167 -1.75 11.16 -2.69
CA VAL A 167 -0.58 11.75 -3.36
C VAL A 167 -0.74 11.75 -4.89
N LEU A 168 -1.23 10.67 -5.47
CA LEU A 168 -1.42 10.55 -6.92
C LEU A 168 -2.53 11.46 -7.46
N THR A 169 -3.51 11.80 -6.64
CA THR A 169 -4.66 12.62 -7.07
C THR A 169 -4.56 14.08 -6.65
N ASP A 170 -3.64 14.45 -5.74
CA ASP A 170 -3.40 15.84 -5.37
C ASP A 170 -2.91 16.64 -6.60
N PRO A 171 -3.62 17.70 -7.04
CA PRO A 171 -3.20 18.49 -8.20
C PRO A 171 -1.87 19.22 -8.01
N ARG A 172 -1.39 19.36 -6.76
CA ARG A 172 -0.14 20.03 -6.40
C ARG A 172 1.08 19.12 -6.54
N THR A 173 0.90 17.79 -6.57
CA THR A 173 2.02 16.85 -6.64
C THR A 173 2.55 16.69 -8.07
N ASN A 174 3.87 16.52 -8.18
CA ASN A 174 4.59 16.31 -9.44
C ASN A 174 4.91 14.83 -9.71
N VAL A 175 5.46 14.55 -10.89
CA VAL A 175 5.77 13.18 -11.34
C VAL A 175 6.70 12.47 -10.37
N ALA A 176 7.82 13.07 -9.94
CA ALA A 176 8.75 12.44 -9.00
C ALA A 176 8.10 12.09 -7.66
N GLN A 177 7.27 12.98 -7.11
CA GLN A 177 6.55 12.72 -5.86
C GLN A 177 5.57 11.54 -6.00
N CYS A 178 4.85 11.50 -7.12
CA CYS A 178 3.96 10.38 -7.42
C CYS A 178 4.70 9.08 -7.68
N MET A 179 5.86 9.12 -8.34
CA MET A 179 6.74 7.96 -8.53
C MET A 179 7.29 7.43 -7.21
N ASN A 180 7.60 8.29 -6.25
CA ASN A 180 7.99 7.87 -4.91
C ASN A 180 6.83 7.19 -4.15
N ALA A 181 5.60 7.68 -4.35
CA ALA A 181 4.41 7.04 -3.80
C ALA A 181 4.16 5.66 -4.42
N LEU A 182 4.28 5.53 -5.74
CA LEU A 182 4.22 4.24 -6.42
C LEU A 182 5.33 3.30 -5.96
N LEU A 183 6.58 3.78 -5.86
CA LEU A 183 7.70 2.97 -5.35
C LEU A 183 7.42 2.38 -3.95
N THR A 184 6.66 3.09 -3.11
CA THR A 184 6.23 2.58 -1.81
C THR A 184 5.26 1.41 -1.96
N ALA A 185 4.32 1.49 -2.91
CA ALA A 185 3.43 0.37 -3.25
C ALA A 185 4.25 -0.81 -3.80
N GLU A 186 5.09 -0.59 -4.81
CA GLU A 186 5.91 -1.63 -5.45
C GLU A 186 6.80 -2.41 -4.47
N LEU A 187 7.38 -1.72 -3.49
CA LEU A 187 8.22 -2.39 -2.47
C LEU A 187 7.39 -3.29 -1.56
N ALA A 188 6.18 -2.85 -1.21
CA ALA A 188 5.25 -3.67 -0.43
C ALA A 188 4.72 -4.85 -1.27
N ASP A 189 4.46 -4.61 -2.56
CA ASP A 189 3.97 -5.62 -3.49
C ASP A 189 4.95 -6.76 -3.68
N ASN A 190 6.18 -6.40 -4.03
CA ASN A 190 7.25 -7.35 -4.25
C ASN A 190 7.49 -8.28 -3.05
N ALA A 191 7.50 -7.72 -1.84
CA ALA A 191 7.64 -8.51 -0.61
C ALA A 191 6.40 -9.38 -0.32
N ALA A 192 5.20 -8.90 -0.66
CA ALA A 192 3.97 -9.65 -0.46
C ALA A 192 3.92 -10.91 -1.35
N TRP A 193 4.38 -10.83 -2.59
CA TRP A 193 4.46 -12.00 -3.48
C TRP A 193 5.40 -13.09 -2.97
N GLU A 194 6.55 -12.74 -2.40
CA GLU A 194 7.48 -13.71 -1.78
C GLU A 194 6.77 -14.47 -0.64
N LEU A 195 6.15 -13.72 0.27
CA LEU A 195 5.39 -14.30 1.37
C LEU A 195 4.23 -15.16 0.88
N LEU A 196 3.52 -14.74 -0.17
CA LEU A 196 2.35 -15.46 -0.67
C LEU A 196 2.74 -16.80 -1.33
N ILE A 197 3.89 -16.86 -2.00
CA ILE A 197 4.47 -18.10 -2.53
C ILE A 197 4.80 -19.05 -1.38
N GLU A 198 5.48 -18.58 -0.33
CA GLU A 198 5.82 -19.40 0.84
C GLU A 198 4.58 -19.92 1.57
N LEU A 199 3.58 -19.05 1.78
CA LEU A 199 2.31 -19.44 2.39
C LEU A 199 1.56 -20.47 1.55
N ALA A 200 1.54 -20.32 0.22
CA ALA A 200 0.92 -21.29 -0.67
C ALA A 200 1.61 -22.66 -0.59
N GLN A 201 2.95 -22.70 -0.52
CA GLN A 201 3.71 -23.94 -0.32
C GLN A 201 3.42 -24.57 1.04
N ALA A 202 3.48 -23.79 2.12
CA ALA A 202 3.21 -24.25 3.48
C ALA A 202 1.78 -24.76 3.65
N ALA A 203 0.81 -24.15 2.95
CA ALA A 203 -0.58 -24.59 2.92
C ALA A 203 -0.83 -25.84 2.07
N GLY A 204 0.18 -26.37 1.38
CA GLY A 204 0.07 -27.56 0.53
C GLY A 204 -0.52 -27.29 -0.86
N HIS A 205 -0.30 -26.09 -1.39
CA HIS A 205 -0.79 -25.63 -2.68
C HIS A 205 0.36 -25.26 -3.66
N PRO A 206 1.26 -26.21 -4.00
CA PRO A 206 2.44 -25.92 -4.83
C PRO A 206 2.09 -25.35 -6.21
N ASN A 207 1.03 -25.84 -6.85
CA ASN A 207 0.61 -25.30 -8.15
C ASN A 207 0.10 -23.86 -8.08
N ILE A 208 -0.40 -23.40 -6.91
CA ILE A 208 -0.75 -21.99 -6.70
C ILE A 208 0.53 -21.18 -6.51
N ALA A 209 1.46 -21.70 -5.68
CA ALA A 209 2.76 -21.08 -5.47
C ALA A 209 3.52 -20.88 -6.80
N ASP A 210 3.60 -21.90 -7.63
CA ASP A 210 4.27 -21.85 -8.95
C ASP A 210 3.63 -20.79 -9.86
N SER A 211 2.31 -20.65 -9.80
CA SER A 211 1.60 -19.64 -10.61
C SER A 211 1.96 -18.21 -10.19
N PHE A 212 2.25 -17.99 -8.90
CA PHE A 212 2.59 -16.68 -8.34
C PHE A 212 4.04 -16.25 -8.64
N VAL A 213 4.93 -17.19 -9.04
CA VAL A 213 6.31 -16.87 -9.45
C VAL A 213 6.35 -15.96 -10.67
N HIS A 214 5.37 -16.08 -11.58
CA HIS A 214 5.28 -15.21 -12.74
C HIS A 214 5.02 -13.76 -12.33
N ALA A 215 4.03 -13.53 -11.47
CA ALA A 215 3.71 -12.21 -10.94
C ALA A 215 4.92 -11.60 -10.21
N LYS A 216 5.58 -12.39 -9.35
CA LYS A 216 6.81 -11.94 -8.67
C LYS A 216 7.91 -11.48 -9.63
N THR A 217 8.07 -12.16 -10.77
CA THR A 217 9.08 -11.79 -11.77
C THR A 217 8.74 -10.45 -12.43
N GLN A 218 7.45 -10.20 -12.70
CA GLN A 218 6.99 -8.92 -13.23
C GLN A 218 7.17 -7.80 -12.19
N GLU A 219 6.84 -8.05 -10.93
CA GLU A 219 7.05 -7.10 -9.83
C GLU A 219 8.52 -6.73 -9.60
N ASP A 220 9.45 -7.67 -9.81
CA ASP A 220 10.88 -7.37 -9.77
C ASP A 220 11.27 -6.35 -10.86
N ASP A 221 10.66 -6.45 -12.04
CA ASP A 221 10.88 -5.52 -13.14
C ASP A 221 10.16 -4.18 -12.92
N HIS A 222 8.94 -4.18 -12.36
CA HIS A 222 8.21 -2.95 -11.99
C HIS A 222 9.05 -2.09 -11.03
N LEU A 223 9.61 -2.70 -9.98
CA LEU A 223 10.51 -2.02 -9.05
C LEU A 223 11.69 -1.36 -9.75
N VAL A 224 12.33 -2.05 -10.70
CA VAL A 224 13.46 -1.50 -11.46
C VAL A 224 13.01 -0.34 -12.34
N LYS A 225 11.88 -0.49 -13.04
CA LYS A 225 11.28 0.55 -13.89
C LYS A 225 10.99 1.82 -13.09
N ILE A 226 10.24 1.72 -11.98
CA ILE A 226 9.84 2.88 -11.16
C ILE A 226 11.05 3.56 -10.52
N LYS A 227 12.00 2.80 -9.95
CA LYS A 227 13.26 3.34 -9.40
C LYS A 227 14.04 4.12 -10.46
N THR A 228 14.15 3.55 -11.66
CA THR A 228 14.91 4.15 -12.77
C THR A 228 14.25 5.43 -13.26
N LEU A 229 12.93 5.42 -13.45
CA LEU A 229 12.16 6.59 -13.90
C LEU A 229 12.25 7.73 -12.89
N MET A 230 12.03 7.45 -11.60
CA MET A 230 12.14 8.45 -10.54
C MET A 230 13.54 9.05 -10.46
N ARG A 231 14.57 8.19 -10.50
CA ARG A 231 15.97 8.64 -10.47
C ARG A 231 16.30 9.54 -11.66
N ARG A 232 15.89 9.14 -12.88
CA ARG A 232 16.13 9.91 -14.10
C ARG A 232 15.50 11.30 -13.99
N ASP A 233 14.25 11.37 -13.56
CA ASP A 233 13.52 12.63 -13.40
C ASP A 233 14.20 13.57 -12.40
N LEU A 234 14.53 13.07 -11.20
CA LEU A 234 15.20 13.87 -10.17
C LEU A 234 16.58 14.36 -10.60
N ILE A 235 17.39 13.51 -11.26
CA ILE A 235 18.71 13.92 -11.76
C ILE A 235 18.57 15.03 -12.83
N MET A 236 17.58 14.93 -13.72
CA MET A 236 17.35 15.98 -14.72
C MET A 236 16.97 17.32 -14.08
N GLN A 237 16.21 17.31 -12.98
CA GLN A 237 15.83 18.53 -12.26
C GLN A 237 17.02 19.23 -11.55
N THR A 238 18.13 18.52 -11.32
CA THR A 238 19.34 19.11 -10.71
C THR A 238 20.29 19.76 -11.71
N LYS A 239 20.02 19.64 -13.01
CA LYS A 239 20.80 20.26 -14.09
C LYS A 239 20.15 21.56 -14.56
#